data_AF-A0A2T5DWD6-F1
#
_entry.id   AF-A0A2T5DWD6-F1
#
_cell.length_a   1.000
_cell.length_b   1.000
_cell.length_c   1.000
_cell.angle_alpha   90.00
_cell.angle_beta   90.00
_cell.angle_gamma   90.00
#
_symmetry.space_group_name_H-M   'P 1'
#
loop_
_entity.id
_entity.type
_entity.pdbx_description
1 polymer ?
#
loop_
_entity_poly.entity_id
_entity_poly.type
_entity_poly.pdbx_seq_one_letter_code
_entity_poly.pdbx_strand_id
1 'polypeptide(L)'
;MTWNKFYQISSALSVLALTGCGGSDSSQSSSAVNVAQTSYQMESGAFEQTYVNIPFSVKYDAGDDLYYGIMSDSGSLISRVEYNINNDATGHVSVYMKPGYEVGNGTNSTTAQFAVCYDEYCSQHYSGSPVAISLTNKVTLDHKVELAVPNIETVAELTDVNVYQNVSDAINLSGSDLHNLRVEARANSSFVTSVTPFISPSNIGLNMSLETPSVVGLGSFSSTLNVDVCYDYNCSYPIEGSPLTVPVSYKINNTSPNPDPSLDPDGGSPTTPSISVIDFDSAPTHNTVDAIYSDSLNVIAVVSDSPKNAIYFYSLNDATAYEIDLHRSPSAVTVDNISGTNRFVVGHDAMITTLEYNASSPIDTQVSNIYHSHDIFDLTTNGNYVWTLPKTDQWVDLQVINLESGSVESKSDWGYYEKTVLKISPSSQAFYSLDTNISPEDVAKTDISDPENPARPVDSPYHGDYSFCDNFWFNHTGTFIYTQCGVRLNTSSDAGLDMTYAGKITLPELNSWPYSSTIQTLDESHDTTKIAYSLEGQSNKVLVLTSNHLNLSETITLPNTTIGNSTYTTVPKFVFYGADGKLNIVANATVNGITRTSILQH
;
A
#
# COMPACT_ATOMS: atom_id res chain seq x y z
N MET A 1 -32.15 16.21 17.23
CA MET A 1 -31.80 17.09 18.36
C MET A 1 -31.59 18.49 17.80
N THR A 2 -32.61 19.34 17.87
CA THR A 2 -32.55 20.73 17.39
C THR A 2 -31.94 21.61 18.47
N TRP A 3 -30.85 22.31 18.13
CA TRP A 3 -30.11 23.19 19.04
C TRP A 3 -30.73 24.58 19.00
N ASN A 4 -31.61 24.91 19.96
CA ASN A 4 -31.93 26.31 20.26
C ASN A 4 -30.79 26.86 21.11
N LYS A 5 -29.82 27.53 20.49
CA LYS A 5 -28.79 28.28 21.23
C LYS A 5 -29.17 29.76 21.23
N PHE A 6 -29.81 30.20 22.31
CA PHE A 6 -29.96 31.62 22.64
C PHE A 6 -28.72 32.07 23.41
N TYR A 7 -28.19 33.26 23.10
CA TYR A 7 -27.02 33.85 23.78
C TYR A 7 -27.47 35.02 24.66
N GLN A 8 -26.94 35.11 25.89
CA GLN A 8 -27.21 36.18 26.87
C GLN A 8 -26.02 37.16 26.94
N ILE A 9 -26.29 38.47 27.02
CA ILE A 9 -25.27 39.50 27.32
C ILE A 9 -25.83 40.40 28.43
N SER A 10 -25.04 40.59 29.50
CA SER A 10 -25.35 41.49 30.62
C SER A 10 -24.59 42.81 30.47
N SER A 11 -25.29 43.94 30.68
CA SER A 11 -24.75 45.30 30.52
C SER A 11 -23.98 45.77 31.76
N ALA A 12 -22.77 46.31 31.60
CA ALA A 12 -22.06 47.05 32.65
C ALA A 12 -22.23 48.57 32.47
N LEU A 13 -22.67 49.25 33.53
CA LEU A 13 -22.96 50.68 33.59
C LEU A 13 -21.72 51.55 33.33
N SER A 14 -21.82 52.51 32.39
CA SER A 14 -20.99 53.71 32.36
C SER A 14 -21.87 54.96 32.19
N VAL A 15 -21.87 55.81 33.22
CA VAL A 15 -22.63 57.05 33.30
C VAL A 15 -22.00 58.11 32.39
N LEU A 16 -22.75 58.60 31.41
CA LEU A 16 -22.48 59.84 30.70
C LEU A 16 -23.75 60.71 30.74
N ALA A 17 -23.62 61.87 31.39
CA ALA A 17 -24.66 62.88 31.46
C ALA A 17 -24.66 63.72 30.18
N LEU A 18 -25.82 63.82 29.52
CA LEU A 18 -26.13 64.88 28.56
C LEU A 18 -27.56 65.37 28.80
N THR A 19 -27.67 66.67 29.04
CA THR A 19 -28.93 67.42 29.11
C THR A 19 -29.35 67.86 27.71
N GLY A 20 -30.63 67.70 27.36
CA GLY A 20 -31.25 68.30 26.18
C GLY A 20 -32.76 68.09 26.15
N CYS A 21 -33.52 69.18 26.05
CA CYS A 21 -34.98 69.26 26.22
C CYS A 21 -35.77 69.08 24.90
N GLY A 22 -37.02 68.59 25.03
CA GLY A 22 -38.15 68.80 24.10
C GLY A 22 -38.38 67.64 23.12
N GLY A 23 -39.57 67.08 22.91
CA GLY A 23 -40.94 67.41 23.28
C GLY A 23 -41.88 66.82 22.22
N SER A 24 -43.12 66.52 22.62
CA SER A 24 -44.33 66.13 21.85
C SER A 24 -44.52 64.67 21.43
N ASP A 25 -45.56 64.10 22.05
CA ASP A 25 -46.29 62.90 21.69
C ASP A 25 -46.76 62.86 20.23
N SER A 26 -46.46 61.76 19.56
CA SER A 26 -47.39 61.12 18.63
C SER A 26 -47.17 59.62 18.70
N SER A 27 -48.14 58.92 19.29
CA SER A 27 -48.24 57.48 19.40
C SER A 27 -48.29 56.81 18.02
N GLN A 28 -47.12 56.51 17.47
CA GLN A 28 -46.89 55.31 16.67
C GLN A 28 -46.08 54.38 17.57
N SER A 29 -46.53 53.15 17.78
CA SER A 29 -45.70 52.14 18.45
C SER A 29 -44.43 51.96 17.61
N SER A 30 -43.35 52.68 17.95
CA SER A 30 -42.09 52.51 17.24
C SER A 30 -41.56 51.14 17.62
N SER A 31 -41.50 50.23 16.66
CA SER A 31 -40.91 48.91 16.85
C SER A 31 -39.53 49.06 17.50
N ALA A 32 -39.31 48.32 18.58
CA ALA A 32 -38.05 48.30 19.31
C ALA A 32 -36.96 47.59 18.50
N VAL A 33 -37.32 46.56 17.74
CA VAL A 33 -36.43 45.87 16.80
C VAL A 33 -36.53 46.48 15.41
N ASN A 34 -35.40 46.77 14.79
CA ASN A 34 -35.31 47.25 13.41
C ASN A 34 -34.37 46.38 12.58
N VAL A 35 -34.87 45.90 11.44
CA VAL A 35 -34.10 45.23 10.39
C VAL A 35 -34.37 45.96 9.09
N ALA A 36 -33.33 46.50 8.46
CA ALA A 36 -33.47 47.39 7.31
C ALA A 36 -33.95 46.67 6.04
N GLN A 37 -33.57 45.40 5.88
CA GLN A 37 -33.92 44.57 4.73
C GLN A 37 -34.38 43.19 5.20
N THR A 38 -35.55 42.76 4.73
CA THR A 38 -36.20 41.51 5.12
C THR A 38 -36.26 40.48 4.00
N SER A 39 -35.61 40.74 2.85
CA SER A 39 -35.54 39.82 1.73
C SER A 39 -34.14 39.80 1.13
N TYR A 40 -33.53 38.61 1.03
CA TYR A 40 -32.18 38.41 0.52
C TYR A 40 -32.16 37.36 -0.57
N GLN A 41 -31.33 37.60 -1.60
CA GLN A 41 -31.15 36.72 -2.75
C GLN A 41 -29.67 36.31 -2.80
N MET A 42 -29.41 35.02 -2.99
CA MET A 42 -28.09 34.42 -3.08
C MET A 42 -28.03 33.47 -4.28
N GLU A 43 -26.83 33.21 -4.79
CA GLU A 43 -26.55 32.14 -5.74
C GLU A 43 -25.48 31.22 -5.14
N SER A 44 -25.56 29.91 -5.42
CA SER A 44 -24.58 28.93 -4.96
C SER A 44 -24.45 27.73 -5.90
N GLY A 45 -23.25 27.14 -5.94
CA GLY A 45 -22.97 25.85 -6.56
C GLY A 45 -23.37 24.66 -5.68
N ALA A 46 -23.13 23.44 -6.18
CA ALA A 46 -23.52 22.20 -5.49
C ALA A 46 -22.92 22.08 -4.08
N PHE A 47 -21.62 22.33 -3.94
CA PHE A 47 -20.88 22.13 -2.68
C PHE A 47 -20.76 23.41 -1.84
N GLU A 48 -21.17 24.56 -2.37
CA GLU A 48 -20.97 25.85 -1.70
C GLU A 48 -21.98 26.06 -0.57
N GLN A 49 -21.46 26.50 0.58
CA GLN A 49 -22.26 26.91 1.72
C GLN A 49 -22.37 28.44 1.78
N THR A 50 -23.32 28.99 1.01
CA THR A 50 -23.53 30.45 0.96
C THR A 50 -24.13 31.00 2.26
N TYR A 51 -23.87 32.27 2.55
CA TYR A 51 -24.39 32.93 3.74
C TYR A 51 -24.73 34.39 3.47
N VAL A 52 -25.59 34.96 4.33
CA VAL A 52 -25.94 36.37 4.32
C VAL A 52 -25.83 37.00 5.69
N ASN A 53 -25.34 38.24 5.74
CA ASN A 53 -25.30 39.05 6.96
C ASN A 53 -26.51 39.98 6.99
N ILE A 54 -27.40 39.77 7.97
CA ILE A 54 -28.62 40.55 8.16
C ILE A 54 -28.35 41.57 9.28
N PRO A 55 -28.17 42.86 8.97
CA PRO A 55 -27.96 43.88 9.99
C PRO A 55 -29.25 44.17 10.77
N PHE A 56 -29.11 44.36 12.08
CA PHE A 56 -30.23 44.71 12.95
C PHE A 56 -29.82 45.75 14.01
N SER A 57 -30.82 46.42 14.58
CA SER A 57 -30.66 47.25 15.78
C SER A 57 -31.84 47.06 16.73
N VAL A 58 -31.59 47.18 18.02
CA VAL A 58 -32.60 47.05 19.07
C VAL A 58 -32.59 48.29 19.96
N LYS A 59 -33.74 48.92 20.12
CA LYS A 59 -33.98 49.90 21.18
C LYS A 59 -34.40 49.15 22.43
N TYR A 60 -33.56 49.21 23.46
CA TYR A 60 -33.74 48.50 24.72
C TYR A 60 -33.58 49.47 25.90
N ASP A 61 -34.15 49.12 27.05
CA ASP A 61 -33.99 49.89 28.27
C ASP A 61 -32.72 49.45 29.01
N ALA A 62 -32.01 50.41 29.61
CA ALA A 62 -30.74 50.14 30.27
C ALA A 62 -30.94 49.18 31.46
N GLY A 63 -30.35 47.98 31.36
CA GLY A 63 -30.46 46.91 32.36
C GLY A 63 -31.19 45.66 31.87
N ASP A 64 -31.79 45.68 30.67
CA ASP A 64 -32.38 44.50 30.05
C ASP A 64 -31.30 43.51 29.57
N ASP A 65 -31.57 42.21 29.75
CA ASP A 65 -30.83 41.14 29.07
C ASP A 65 -31.51 40.86 27.72
N LEU A 66 -30.72 40.89 26.63
CA LEU A 66 -31.20 40.63 25.28
C LEU A 66 -30.91 39.19 24.86
N TYR A 67 -31.94 38.47 24.42
CA TYR A 67 -31.84 37.12 23.89
C TYR A 67 -32.19 37.10 22.39
N TYR A 68 -31.38 36.43 21.58
CA TYR A 68 -31.50 36.39 20.13
C TYR A 68 -31.59 34.95 19.62
N GLY A 69 -32.45 34.71 18.63
CA GLY A 69 -32.59 33.38 18.03
C GLY A 69 -33.34 33.39 16.70
N ILE A 70 -33.23 32.28 15.94
CA ILE A 70 -34.16 31.96 14.85
C ILE A 70 -35.19 30.97 15.40
N MET A 71 -36.47 31.37 15.44
CA MET A 71 -37.55 30.55 16.00
C MET A 71 -38.07 29.49 15.02
N SER A 72 -37.98 29.77 13.72
CA SER A 72 -38.42 28.85 12.68
C SER A 72 -37.70 29.10 11.35
N ASP A 73 -37.59 28.03 10.58
CA ASP A 73 -37.10 27.99 9.20
C ASP A 73 -38.12 27.17 8.40
N SER A 74 -39.02 27.86 7.67
CA SER A 74 -40.16 27.20 7.03
C SER A 74 -39.77 26.18 5.95
N GLY A 75 -38.62 26.39 5.32
CA GLY A 75 -38.09 25.57 4.23
C GLY A 75 -37.00 24.58 4.65
N SER A 76 -36.55 24.60 5.91
CA SER A 76 -35.42 23.78 6.40
C SER A 76 -34.16 23.95 5.54
N LEU A 77 -33.86 25.19 5.14
CA LEU A 77 -32.72 25.52 4.26
C LEU A 77 -31.52 26.08 5.03
N ILE A 78 -31.67 26.40 6.32
CA ILE A 78 -30.61 26.97 7.16
C ILE A 78 -29.81 25.83 7.80
N SER A 79 -28.49 25.90 7.68
CA SER A 79 -27.57 24.96 8.33
C SER A 79 -27.08 25.48 9.68
N ARG A 80 -26.79 26.79 9.76
CA ARG A 80 -26.19 27.43 10.93
C ARG A 80 -26.51 28.93 10.96
N VAL A 81 -26.55 29.48 12.16
CA VAL A 81 -26.69 30.91 12.41
C VAL A 81 -25.61 31.37 13.38
N GLU A 82 -24.99 32.51 13.10
CA GLU A 82 -23.99 33.14 13.95
C GLU A 82 -24.40 34.60 14.25
N TYR A 83 -24.19 35.04 15.49
CA TYR A 83 -24.59 36.38 15.94
C TYR A 83 -23.36 37.22 16.26
N ASN A 84 -23.26 38.38 15.61
CA ASN A 84 -22.20 39.36 15.83
C ASN A 84 -22.83 40.66 16.36
N ILE A 85 -22.74 40.87 17.67
CA ILE A 85 -23.47 41.93 18.38
C ILE A 85 -22.48 42.94 18.97
N ASN A 86 -22.75 44.22 18.73
CA ASN A 86 -21.98 45.33 19.27
C ASN A 86 -22.54 45.80 20.62
N ASN A 87 -21.74 46.55 21.37
CA ASN A 87 -22.10 47.07 22.70
C ASN A 87 -23.27 48.08 22.68
N ASP A 88 -23.65 48.60 21.52
CA ASP A 88 -24.75 49.55 21.33
C ASP A 88 -26.05 48.87 20.88
N ALA A 89 -26.14 47.54 21.02
CA ALA A 89 -27.25 46.70 20.55
C ALA A 89 -27.56 46.84 19.05
N THR A 90 -26.55 47.21 18.26
CA THR A 90 -26.50 46.99 16.81
C THR A 90 -25.70 45.74 16.51
N GLY A 91 -25.84 45.18 15.32
CA GLY A 91 -25.07 44.01 14.92
C GLY A 91 -25.53 43.42 13.60
N HIS A 92 -25.07 42.21 13.31
CA HIS A 92 -25.61 41.41 12.23
C HIS A 92 -25.74 39.94 12.64
N VAL A 93 -26.70 39.26 12.04
CA VAL A 93 -26.81 37.80 12.10
C VAL A 93 -26.35 37.22 10.77
N SER A 94 -25.35 36.33 10.81
CA SER A 94 -24.86 35.58 9.67
C SER A 94 -25.68 34.29 9.57
N VAL A 95 -26.48 34.15 8.51
CA VAL A 95 -27.29 32.96 8.26
C VAL A 95 -26.64 32.15 7.15
N TYR A 96 -26.16 30.95 7.49
CA TYR A 96 -25.56 30.00 6.57
C TYR A 96 -26.64 29.06 6.02
N MET A 97 -26.71 28.95 4.71
CA MET A 97 -27.59 28.01 4.01
C MET A 97 -26.96 26.62 3.98
N LYS A 98 -27.77 25.57 3.86
CA LYS A 98 -27.27 24.22 3.55
C LYS A 98 -26.53 24.22 2.19
N PRO A 99 -25.59 23.27 1.98
CA PRO A 99 -24.94 23.09 0.68
C PRO A 99 -25.96 22.93 -0.45
N GLY A 100 -25.63 23.43 -1.64
CA GLY A 100 -26.54 23.44 -2.79
C GLY A 100 -27.16 22.07 -3.12
N TYR A 101 -26.41 20.98 -3.01
CA TYR A 101 -26.93 19.63 -3.28
C TYR A 101 -28.03 19.18 -2.30
N GLU A 102 -28.05 19.68 -1.06
CA GLU A 102 -29.13 19.41 -0.09
C GLU A 102 -30.35 20.30 -0.32
N VAL A 103 -30.12 21.51 -0.85
CA VAL A 103 -31.17 22.50 -1.15
C VAL A 103 -31.91 22.12 -2.45
N GLY A 104 -31.21 21.54 -3.41
CA GLY A 104 -31.74 21.14 -4.72
C GLY A 104 -31.63 22.23 -5.78
N ASN A 105 -31.62 21.82 -7.06
CA ASN A 105 -31.43 22.71 -8.20
C ASN A 105 -32.57 23.74 -8.33
N GLY A 106 -32.24 24.95 -8.80
CA GLY A 106 -33.20 26.02 -9.05
C GLY A 106 -33.34 27.00 -7.88
N THR A 107 -34.43 27.77 -7.89
CA THR A 107 -34.67 28.84 -6.91
C THR A 107 -35.47 28.33 -5.74
N ASN A 108 -34.83 28.21 -4.59
CA ASN A 108 -35.42 27.75 -3.34
C ASN A 108 -35.52 28.91 -2.35
N SER A 109 -36.62 28.99 -1.61
CA SER A 109 -36.84 30.07 -0.64
C SER A 109 -37.28 29.52 0.71
N THR A 110 -36.81 30.16 1.78
CA THR A 110 -37.30 29.95 3.13
C THR A 110 -37.62 31.27 3.81
N THR A 111 -38.50 31.24 4.81
CA THR A 111 -38.72 32.36 5.72
C THR A 111 -38.17 31.98 7.10
N ALA A 112 -37.18 32.74 7.56
CA ALA A 112 -36.63 32.65 8.90
C ALA A 112 -37.33 33.64 9.83
N GLN A 113 -37.76 33.20 11.00
CA GLN A 113 -38.30 34.11 12.03
C GLN A 113 -37.21 34.49 13.03
N PHE A 114 -36.62 35.68 12.83
CA PHE A 114 -35.63 36.23 13.75
C PHE A 114 -36.31 36.87 14.94
N ALA A 115 -35.98 36.41 16.15
CA ALA A 115 -36.58 36.89 17.37
C ALA A 115 -35.55 37.54 18.29
N VAL A 116 -35.98 38.65 18.89
CA VAL A 116 -35.36 39.29 20.04
C VAL A 116 -36.34 39.24 21.20
N CYS A 117 -35.87 38.78 22.35
CA CYS A 117 -36.72 38.37 23.47
C CYS A 117 -36.15 38.86 24.81
N TYR A 118 -37.02 38.98 25.80
CA TYR A 118 -36.63 39.34 27.18
C TYR A 118 -36.18 38.14 28.01
N ASP A 119 -36.39 36.92 27.52
CA ASP A 119 -36.06 35.67 28.21
C ASP A 119 -35.43 34.64 27.28
N GLU A 120 -34.66 33.71 27.86
CA GLU A 120 -33.91 32.66 27.16
C GLU A 120 -34.79 31.72 26.34
N TYR A 121 -36.05 31.51 26.76
CA TYR A 121 -36.99 30.64 26.04
C TYR A 121 -37.81 31.40 25.00
N CYS A 122 -37.58 32.70 24.86
CA CYS A 122 -38.31 33.60 23.99
C CYS A 122 -39.83 33.53 24.20
N SER A 123 -40.28 33.48 25.46
CA SER A 123 -41.70 33.51 25.82
C SER A 123 -42.29 34.92 25.74
N GLN A 124 -41.45 35.96 25.85
CA GLN A 124 -41.80 37.37 25.73
C GLN A 124 -40.92 38.08 24.70
N HIS A 125 -41.55 38.66 23.67
CA HIS A 125 -40.85 39.32 22.57
C HIS A 125 -40.75 40.84 22.76
N TYR A 126 -39.67 41.42 22.25
CA TYR A 126 -39.59 42.87 22.02
C TYR A 126 -40.61 43.32 20.97
N SER A 127 -41.08 44.56 21.06
CA SER A 127 -41.99 45.12 20.06
C SER A 127 -41.33 45.12 18.67
N GLY A 128 -41.98 44.52 17.68
CA GLY A 128 -41.42 44.30 16.33
C GLY A 128 -40.70 42.96 16.14
N SER A 129 -40.65 42.10 17.16
CA SER A 129 -40.13 40.72 17.10
C SER A 129 -41.27 39.68 17.25
N PRO A 130 -41.23 38.52 16.55
CA PRO A 130 -40.21 38.13 15.59
C PRO A 130 -40.35 38.85 14.24
N VAL A 131 -39.21 39.10 13.58
CA VAL A 131 -39.11 39.64 12.23
C VAL A 131 -39.03 38.47 11.24
N ALA A 132 -39.93 38.42 10.27
CA ALA A 132 -39.86 37.47 9.17
C ALA A 132 -38.85 37.93 8.13
N ILE A 133 -37.84 37.10 7.86
CA ILE A 133 -36.81 37.34 6.84
C ILE A 133 -36.96 36.28 5.75
N SER A 134 -37.20 36.71 4.52
CA SER A 134 -37.20 35.84 3.34
C SER A 134 -35.78 35.67 2.80
N LEU A 135 -35.35 34.43 2.69
CA LEU A 135 -34.05 34.05 2.14
C LEU A 135 -34.30 33.20 0.89
N THR A 136 -33.82 33.66 -0.25
CA THR A 136 -33.89 32.92 -1.51
C THR A 136 -32.49 32.59 -1.98
N ASN A 137 -32.28 31.33 -2.33
CA ASN A 137 -31.04 30.83 -2.90
C ASN A 137 -31.33 30.18 -4.25
N LYS A 138 -30.65 30.64 -5.29
CA LYS A 138 -30.67 30.03 -6.62
C LYS A 138 -29.45 29.11 -6.74
N VAL A 139 -29.73 27.82 -6.65
CA VAL A 139 -28.72 26.76 -6.73
C VAL A 139 -28.58 26.30 -8.17
N THR A 140 -27.34 26.10 -8.62
CA THR A 140 -27.05 25.44 -9.91
C THR A 140 -26.42 24.08 -9.64
N LEU A 141 -27.14 23.02 -10.00
CA LEU A 141 -26.62 21.66 -10.07
C LEU A 141 -26.41 21.29 -11.55
N ASP A 142 -25.19 21.44 -12.02
CA ASP A 142 -24.77 21.22 -13.42
C ASP A 142 -24.08 19.86 -13.65
N HIS A 143 -23.96 19.03 -12.60
CA HIS A 143 -23.22 17.78 -12.68
C HIS A 143 -24.09 16.67 -13.27
N LYS A 144 -23.55 15.97 -14.27
CA LYS A 144 -24.25 14.91 -14.98
C LYS A 144 -23.29 13.78 -15.37
N VAL A 145 -23.82 12.57 -15.33
CA VAL A 145 -23.13 11.36 -15.81
C VAL A 145 -23.93 10.64 -16.87
N GLU A 146 -23.24 10.19 -17.90
CA GLU A 146 -23.82 9.42 -18.98
C GLU A 146 -22.87 8.30 -19.40
N LEU A 147 -23.41 7.15 -19.76
CA LEU A 147 -22.61 6.03 -20.24
C LEU A 147 -21.91 6.43 -21.54
N ALA A 148 -20.59 6.34 -21.58
CA ALA A 148 -19.80 6.67 -22.77
C ALA A 148 -19.60 5.44 -23.66
N VAL A 149 -19.30 4.29 -23.05
CA VAL A 149 -19.13 3.02 -23.76
C VAL A 149 -20.35 2.11 -23.60
N PRO A 150 -20.94 1.60 -24.70
CA PRO A 150 -22.15 0.78 -24.62
C PRO A 150 -21.92 -0.60 -23.99
N ASN A 151 -20.67 -1.08 -24.03
CA ASN A 151 -20.25 -2.35 -23.44
C ASN A 151 -18.73 -2.33 -23.25
N ILE A 152 -18.23 -2.84 -22.12
CA ILE A 152 -16.80 -3.11 -21.93
C ILE A 152 -16.56 -4.58 -22.27
N GLU A 153 -15.80 -4.84 -23.32
CA GLU A 153 -15.48 -6.19 -23.79
C GLU A 153 -14.06 -6.58 -23.42
N THR A 154 -13.92 -7.71 -22.75
CA THR A 154 -12.64 -8.35 -22.45
C THR A 154 -12.60 -9.72 -23.12
N VAL A 155 -11.52 -10.00 -23.83
CA VAL A 155 -11.26 -11.30 -24.44
C VAL A 155 -10.02 -11.90 -23.80
N ALA A 156 -10.10 -13.14 -23.35
CA ALA A 156 -9.00 -13.90 -22.78
C ALA A 156 -8.94 -15.31 -23.37
N GLU A 157 -7.81 -15.97 -23.21
CA GLU A 157 -7.61 -17.38 -23.50
C GLU A 157 -7.80 -18.21 -22.23
N LEU A 158 -8.22 -19.46 -22.36
CA LEU A 158 -8.45 -20.36 -21.21
C LEU A 158 -7.20 -20.53 -20.32
N THR A 159 -6.02 -20.32 -20.89
CA THR A 159 -4.72 -20.39 -20.22
C THR A 159 -4.31 -19.10 -19.52
N ASP A 160 -5.00 -17.99 -19.78
CA ASP A 160 -4.67 -16.73 -19.14
C ASP A 160 -5.00 -16.82 -17.64
N VAL A 161 -4.18 -16.14 -16.83
CA VAL A 161 -4.41 -15.95 -15.40
C VAL A 161 -4.31 -14.45 -15.12
N ASN A 162 -5.03 -13.97 -14.09
CA ASN A 162 -5.04 -12.55 -13.71
C ASN A 162 -5.46 -11.60 -14.85
N VAL A 163 -6.67 -11.76 -15.37
CA VAL A 163 -7.18 -10.92 -16.46
C VAL A 163 -7.61 -9.56 -15.91
N TYR A 164 -6.97 -8.48 -16.38
CA TYR A 164 -7.28 -7.11 -15.99
C TYR A 164 -7.83 -6.32 -17.16
N GLN A 165 -8.73 -5.39 -16.86
CA GLN A 165 -9.26 -4.45 -17.84
C GLN A 165 -9.26 -3.04 -17.25
N ASN A 166 -8.55 -2.13 -17.89
CA ASN A 166 -8.61 -0.70 -17.60
C ASN A 166 -9.38 0.00 -18.71
N VAL A 167 -10.39 0.78 -18.35
CA VAL A 167 -11.14 1.63 -19.28
C VAL A 167 -11.12 3.05 -18.74
N SER A 168 -10.43 3.95 -19.44
CA SER A 168 -10.25 5.34 -19.00
C SER A 168 -11.47 6.25 -19.17
N ASP A 169 -12.37 5.87 -20.07
CA ASP A 169 -13.48 6.68 -20.57
C ASP A 169 -14.78 5.88 -20.60
N ALA A 170 -15.04 5.11 -19.54
CA ALA A 170 -16.24 4.27 -19.46
C ALA A 170 -17.53 5.12 -19.35
N ILE A 171 -17.46 6.23 -18.62
CA ILE A 171 -18.60 7.11 -18.32
C ILE A 171 -18.17 8.56 -18.56
N ASN A 172 -18.98 9.31 -19.31
CA ASN A 172 -18.80 10.75 -19.48
C ASN A 172 -19.28 11.45 -18.21
N LEU A 173 -18.48 12.40 -17.71
CA LEU A 173 -18.78 13.20 -16.52
C LEU A 173 -18.67 14.69 -16.88
N SER A 174 -19.75 15.43 -16.68
CA SER A 174 -19.78 16.88 -16.90
C SER A 174 -20.25 17.61 -15.66
N GLY A 175 -19.85 18.89 -15.54
CA GLY A 175 -20.11 19.73 -14.38
C GLY A 175 -18.88 20.51 -13.95
N SER A 176 -19.07 21.41 -12.99
CA SER A 176 -18.00 22.11 -12.26
C SER A 176 -17.45 21.24 -11.12
N ASP A 177 -16.30 21.58 -10.52
CA ASP A 177 -15.77 21.00 -9.27
C ASP A 177 -15.84 19.45 -9.10
N LEU A 178 -15.63 18.72 -10.19
CA LEU A 178 -15.83 17.25 -10.27
C LEU A 178 -15.02 16.44 -9.24
N HIS A 179 -13.92 16.98 -8.72
CA HIS A 179 -13.07 16.33 -7.72
C HIS A 179 -13.74 16.15 -6.35
N ASN A 180 -14.83 16.89 -6.08
CA ASN A 180 -15.60 16.77 -4.84
C ASN A 180 -16.70 15.70 -4.89
N LEU A 181 -16.92 15.09 -6.07
CA LEU A 181 -17.90 14.01 -6.21
C LEU A 181 -17.39 12.70 -5.60
N ARG A 182 -18.31 11.97 -4.96
CA ARG A 182 -18.08 10.59 -4.56
C ARG A 182 -18.44 9.67 -5.72
N VAL A 183 -17.53 8.78 -6.08
CA VAL A 183 -17.78 7.72 -7.07
C VAL A 183 -17.52 6.37 -6.43
N GLU A 184 -18.46 5.45 -6.58
CA GLU A 184 -18.33 4.07 -6.14
C GLU A 184 -18.80 3.13 -7.25
N ALA A 185 -18.08 2.04 -7.47
CA ALA A 185 -18.45 1.03 -8.46
C ALA A 185 -18.59 -0.33 -7.77
N ARG A 186 -19.62 -1.08 -8.14
CA ARG A 186 -19.90 -2.42 -7.61
C ARG A 186 -20.17 -3.38 -8.75
N ALA A 187 -19.55 -4.56 -8.68
CA ALA A 187 -19.82 -5.64 -9.60
C ALA A 187 -20.89 -6.57 -9.03
N ASN A 188 -21.92 -6.87 -9.83
CA ASN A 188 -22.91 -7.91 -9.53
C ASN A 188 -22.68 -9.12 -10.46
N SER A 189 -21.45 -9.63 -10.51
CA SER A 189 -21.09 -10.73 -11.40
C SER A 189 -20.20 -11.75 -10.70
N SER A 190 -20.22 -12.98 -11.21
CA SER A 190 -19.33 -14.05 -10.76
C SER A 190 -17.95 -14.02 -11.42
N PHE A 191 -17.73 -13.13 -12.39
CA PHE A 191 -16.49 -13.09 -13.18
C PHE A 191 -15.76 -11.74 -13.13
N VAL A 192 -16.30 -10.73 -12.46
CA VAL A 192 -15.60 -9.49 -12.14
C VAL A 192 -15.36 -9.52 -10.65
N THR A 193 -14.12 -9.78 -10.25
CA THR A 193 -13.73 -10.01 -8.86
C THR A 193 -13.48 -8.71 -8.10
N SER A 194 -13.09 -7.64 -8.80
CA SER A 194 -12.99 -6.30 -8.24
C SER A 194 -13.18 -5.23 -9.31
N VAL A 195 -13.69 -4.07 -8.91
CA VAL A 195 -13.77 -2.86 -9.73
C VAL A 195 -13.42 -1.63 -8.88
N THR A 196 -12.53 -0.79 -9.37
CA THR A 196 -12.15 0.48 -8.73
C THR A 196 -12.35 1.63 -9.72
N PRO A 197 -13.24 2.59 -9.44
CA PRO A 197 -13.42 3.76 -10.29
C PRO A 197 -12.34 4.81 -10.03
N PHE A 198 -12.03 5.62 -11.04
CA PHE A 198 -11.20 6.81 -10.88
C PHE A 198 -11.74 7.96 -11.72
N ILE A 199 -11.65 9.18 -11.19
CA ILE A 199 -12.14 10.39 -11.85
C ILE A 199 -11.00 10.98 -12.68
N SER A 200 -11.28 11.24 -13.95
CA SER A 200 -10.47 12.05 -14.85
C SER A 200 -11.18 13.40 -15.12
N PRO A 201 -10.52 14.39 -15.76
CA PRO A 201 -11.08 15.74 -15.90
C PRO A 201 -12.46 15.85 -16.55
N SER A 202 -12.89 14.86 -17.34
CA SER A 202 -14.21 14.84 -17.98
C SER A 202 -14.88 13.46 -18.03
N ASN A 203 -14.27 12.42 -17.46
CA ASN A 203 -14.76 11.05 -17.52
C ASN A 203 -14.49 10.29 -16.22
N ILE A 204 -15.23 9.21 -15.98
CA ILE A 204 -14.91 8.22 -14.96
C ILE A 204 -14.36 6.98 -15.67
N GLY A 205 -13.15 6.57 -15.25
CA GLY A 205 -12.54 5.33 -15.66
C GLY A 205 -12.78 4.20 -14.65
N LEU A 206 -12.66 2.96 -15.11
CA LEU A 206 -12.86 1.74 -14.32
C LEU A 206 -11.65 0.82 -14.49
N ASN A 207 -11.02 0.47 -13.36
CA ASN A 207 -10.04 -0.61 -13.27
C ASN A 207 -10.74 -1.86 -12.76
N MET A 208 -10.74 -2.93 -13.56
CA MET A 208 -11.44 -4.17 -13.26
C MET A 208 -10.46 -5.33 -13.23
N SER A 209 -10.65 -6.24 -12.27
CA SER A 209 -10.06 -7.57 -12.29
C SER A 209 -11.15 -8.57 -12.61
N LEU A 210 -10.89 -9.46 -13.57
CA LEU A 210 -11.78 -10.52 -13.96
C LEU A 210 -11.32 -11.85 -13.36
N GLU A 211 -12.27 -12.74 -13.12
CA GLU A 211 -12.02 -14.09 -12.63
C GLU A 211 -11.22 -14.89 -13.66
N THR A 212 -10.41 -15.81 -13.16
CA THR A 212 -9.50 -16.60 -13.97
C THR A 212 -10.28 -17.40 -15.02
N PRO A 213 -9.92 -17.31 -16.32
CA PRO A 213 -10.61 -18.02 -17.39
C PRO A 213 -10.85 -19.51 -17.16
N SER A 214 -9.90 -20.21 -16.54
CA SER A 214 -10.02 -21.64 -16.21
C SER A 214 -11.06 -21.95 -15.12
N VAL A 215 -11.37 -20.98 -14.25
CA VAL A 215 -12.39 -21.06 -13.20
C VAL A 215 -13.77 -20.73 -13.78
N VAL A 216 -13.85 -19.71 -14.64
CA VAL A 216 -15.11 -19.30 -15.30
C VAL A 216 -15.52 -20.31 -16.39
N GLY A 217 -14.55 -20.88 -17.11
CA GLY A 217 -14.74 -21.84 -18.19
C GLY A 217 -14.81 -21.19 -19.58
N LEU A 218 -14.73 -22.02 -20.64
CA LEU A 218 -14.83 -21.56 -22.04
C LEU A 218 -16.22 -20.99 -22.34
N GLY A 219 -16.28 -19.87 -23.07
CA GLY A 219 -17.54 -19.28 -23.52
C GLY A 219 -17.57 -17.76 -23.48
N SER A 220 -18.76 -17.20 -23.69
CA SER A 220 -19.02 -15.77 -23.54
C SER A 220 -19.92 -15.54 -22.34
N PHE A 221 -19.47 -14.68 -21.43
CA PHE A 221 -20.15 -14.31 -20.19
C PHE A 221 -20.47 -12.83 -20.25
N SER A 222 -21.61 -12.43 -19.69
CA SER A 222 -22.01 -11.02 -19.62
C SER A 222 -22.60 -10.70 -18.27
N SER A 223 -22.40 -9.45 -17.85
CA SER A 223 -22.95 -8.91 -16.61
C SER A 223 -23.00 -7.39 -16.71
N THR A 224 -23.29 -6.75 -15.59
CA THR A 224 -23.38 -5.30 -15.46
C THR A 224 -22.72 -4.84 -14.17
N LEU A 225 -22.05 -3.69 -14.23
CA LEU A 225 -21.53 -2.97 -13.08
C LEU A 225 -22.49 -1.84 -12.72
N ASN A 226 -22.69 -1.60 -11.42
CA ASN A 226 -23.39 -0.42 -10.95
C ASN A 226 -22.36 0.62 -10.51
N VAL A 227 -22.49 1.84 -11.04
CA VAL A 227 -21.63 2.97 -10.69
C VAL A 227 -22.49 4.07 -10.10
N ASP A 228 -22.28 4.35 -8.82
CA ASP A 228 -22.94 5.40 -8.07
C ASP A 228 -22.05 6.64 -8.07
N VAL A 229 -22.61 7.78 -8.52
CA VAL A 229 -21.96 9.09 -8.48
C VAL A 229 -22.84 10.07 -7.71
N CYS A 230 -22.31 10.63 -6.63
CA CYS A 230 -23.10 11.39 -5.66
C CYS A 230 -22.35 12.60 -5.10
N TYR A 231 -23.12 13.55 -4.59
CA TYR A 231 -22.58 14.74 -3.90
C TYR A 231 -22.11 14.42 -2.47
N ASP A 232 -22.66 13.38 -1.84
CA ASP A 232 -22.35 13.00 -0.46
C ASP A 232 -21.76 11.58 -0.34
N TYR A 233 -21.09 11.34 0.78
CA TYR A 233 -20.41 10.07 1.05
C TYR A 233 -21.34 8.85 1.08
N ASN A 234 -22.58 9.03 1.58
CA ASN A 234 -23.55 7.95 1.71
C ASN A 234 -24.44 7.78 0.47
N CYS A 235 -24.18 8.53 -0.61
CA CYS A 235 -24.99 8.54 -1.83
C CYS A 235 -26.48 8.82 -1.60
N SER A 236 -26.81 9.65 -0.62
CA SER A 236 -28.21 10.09 -0.41
C SER A 236 -28.66 11.11 -1.48
N TYR A 237 -27.70 11.81 -2.11
CA TYR A 237 -27.92 12.82 -3.15
C TYR A 237 -27.15 12.44 -4.43
N PRO A 238 -27.69 11.54 -5.28
CA PRO A 238 -27.08 11.20 -6.55
C PRO A 238 -27.15 12.38 -7.53
N ILE A 239 -26.13 12.50 -8.39
CA ILE A 239 -26.14 13.49 -9.48
C ILE A 239 -27.06 13.04 -10.62
N GLU A 240 -27.33 13.92 -11.60
CA GLU A 240 -28.17 13.57 -12.74
C GLU A 240 -27.54 12.41 -13.54
N GLY A 241 -28.32 11.34 -13.78
CA GLY A 241 -27.89 10.15 -14.50
C GLY A 241 -27.32 9.03 -13.61
N SER A 242 -27.09 9.29 -12.32
CA SER A 242 -26.67 8.29 -11.33
C SER A 242 -27.89 7.64 -10.64
N PRO A 243 -27.88 6.32 -10.34
CA PRO A 243 -26.80 5.37 -10.62
C PRO A 243 -26.77 4.90 -12.07
N LEU A 244 -25.57 4.59 -12.59
CA LEU A 244 -25.38 4.01 -13.93
C LEU A 244 -25.18 2.51 -13.89
N THR A 245 -25.65 1.85 -14.94
CA THR A 245 -25.36 0.46 -15.21
C THR A 245 -24.45 0.34 -16.42
N VAL A 246 -23.23 -0.16 -16.24
CA VAL A 246 -22.22 -0.36 -17.30
C VAL A 246 -22.22 -1.83 -17.71
N PRO A 247 -22.61 -2.18 -18.95
CA PRO A 247 -22.53 -3.55 -19.44
C PRO A 247 -21.07 -4.01 -19.58
N VAL A 248 -20.81 -5.25 -19.16
CA VAL A 248 -19.50 -5.90 -19.30
C VAL A 248 -19.66 -7.28 -19.93
N SER A 249 -18.80 -7.60 -20.89
CA SER A 249 -18.71 -8.92 -21.52
C SER A 249 -17.31 -9.48 -21.37
N TYR A 250 -17.25 -10.78 -21.07
CA TYR A 250 -16.00 -11.52 -20.94
C TYR A 250 -16.05 -12.76 -21.82
N LYS A 251 -15.20 -12.81 -22.84
CA LYS A 251 -15.13 -13.92 -23.79
C LYS A 251 -13.85 -14.72 -23.58
N ILE A 252 -13.98 -16.00 -23.28
CA ILE A 252 -12.88 -16.92 -23.06
C ILE A 252 -12.79 -17.87 -24.24
N ASN A 253 -11.70 -17.76 -25.00
CA ASN A 253 -11.40 -18.60 -26.15
C ASN A 253 -10.43 -19.73 -25.77
N ASN A 254 -10.26 -20.65 -26.74
CA ASN A 254 -9.20 -21.64 -26.72
C ASN A 254 -8.44 -21.59 -28.04
N THR A 255 -7.48 -20.67 -28.16
CA THR A 255 -6.60 -20.53 -29.32
C THR A 255 -5.17 -20.92 -28.97
N SER A 256 -5.00 -22.10 -28.38
CA SER A 256 -3.79 -22.89 -28.61
C SER A 256 -4.20 -24.26 -29.17
N PRO A 257 -3.55 -24.74 -30.25
CA PRO A 257 -3.79 -26.07 -30.77
C PRO A 257 -3.33 -27.06 -29.70
N ASN A 258 -4.28 -27.57 -28.92
CA ASN A 258 -4.08 -28.82 -28.23
C ASN A 258 -3.71 -29.86 -29.31
N PRO A 259 -2.52 -30.49 -29.29
CA PRO A 259 -2.36 -31.71 -30.04
C PRO A 259 -3.34 -32.70 -29.42
N ASP A 260 -4.36 -33.05 -30.20
CA ASP A 260 -5.26 -34.14 -29.93
C ASP A 260 -4.46 -35.35 -29.41
N PRO A 261 -4.85 -35.98 -28.28
CA PRO A 261 -4.32 -37.27 -27.87
C PRO A 261 -4.89 -38.36 -28.80
N SER A 262 -4.48 -38.33 -30.06
CA SER A 262 -4.85 -39.28 -31.10
C SER A 262 -3.59 -40.00 -31.58
N LEU A 263 -3.35 -41.16 -30.97
CA LEU A 263 -2.75 -42.37 -31.55
C LEU A 263 -1.75 -42.14 -32.71
N ASP A 264 -0.49 -41.87 -32.38
CA ASP A 264 0.63 -42.20 -33.28
C ASP A 264 1.35 -43.47 -32.75
N PRO A 265 1.56 -44.53 -33.57
CA PRO A 265 2.09 -45.81 -33.11
C PRO A 265 3.61 -45.89 -32.88
N ASP A 266 4.35 -44.78 -32.94
CA ASP A 266 5.80 -44.80 -32.72
C ASP A 266 6.20 -44.12 -31.40
N GLY A 267 6.63 -44.95 -30.44
CA GLY A 267 6.92 -44.58 -29.07
C GLY A 267 8.12 -43.63 -28.89
N GLY A 268 7.83 -42.32 -28.83
CA GLY A 268 8.70 -41.30 -28.26
C GLY A 268 8.09 -40.71 -26.99
N SER A 269 8.77 -40.86 -25.85
CA SER A 269 8.35 -40.28 -24.57
C SER A 269 8.47 -38.73 -24.60
N PRO A 270 7.54 -37.96 -23.99
CA PRO A 270 7.69 -36.51 -23.86
C PRO A 270 8.93 -36.17 -23.02
N THR A 271 9.88 -35.41 -23.55
CA THR A 271 11.07 -34.98 -22.80
C THR A 271 10.68 -33.96 -21.74
N THR A 272 10.70 -34.40 -20.48
CA THR A 272 10.72 -33.52 -19.31
C THR A 272 11.97 -32.63 -19.38
N PRO A 273 11.89 -31.31 -19.14
CA PRO A 273 13.07 -30.47 -18.96
C PRO A 273 14.03 -31.12 -17.95
N SER A 274 15.31 -31.22 -18.29
CA SER A 274 16.28 -31.98 -17.50
C SER A 274 16.89 -31.14 -16.39
N ILE A 275 16.35 -31.25 -15.17
CA ILE A 275 17.07 -30.83 -13.96
C ILE A 275 18.11 -31.90 -13.60
N SER A 276 19.33 -31.48 -13.28
CA SER A 276 20.41 -32.39 -12.89
C SER A 276 21.07 -31.95 -11.60
N VAL A 277 21.43 -32.91 -10.76
CA VAL A 277 22.31 -32.66 -9.60
C VAL A 277 23.72 -32.47 -10.15
N ILE A 278 24.37 -31.36 -9.79
CA ILE A 278 25.78 -31.17 -10.13
C ILE A 278 26.61 -32.02 -9.16
N ASP A 279 27.44 -32.90 -9.70
CA ASP A 279 28.39 -33.67 -8.93
C ASP A 279 29.66 -32.83 -8.74
N PHE A 280 29.91 -32.40 -7.49
CA PHE A 280 31.09 -31.61 -7.19
C PHE A 280 32.25 -32.49 -6.75
N ASP A 281 33.42 -32.24 -7.31
CA ASP A 281 34.66 -32.78 -6.77
C ASP A 281 34.81 -32.31 -5.32
N SER A 282 34.98 -33.27 -4.41
CA SER A 282 35.03 -33.04 -2.95
C SER A 282 33.73 -32.51 -2.33
N ALA A 283 32.56 -32.85 -2.90
CA ALA A 283 31.26 -32.48 -2.35
C ALA A 283 31.14 -32.80 -0.83
N PRO A 284 31.01 -31.78 0.03
CA PRO A 284 30.94 -31.99 1.47
C PRO A 284 29.55 -32.41 1.91
N THR A 285 29.46 -33.11 3.05
CA THR A 285 28.18 -33.46 3.68
C THR A 285 27.88 -32.46 4.78
N HIS A 286 26.89 -31.60 4.57
CA HIS A 286 26.48 -30.58 5.53
C HIS A 286 25.01 -30.15 5.33
N ASN A 287 24.50 -29.33 6.25
CA ASN A 287 23.21 -28.64 6.11
C ASN A 287 23.36 -27.23 5.52
N THR A 288 22.24 -26.58 5.25
CA THR A 288 22.19 -25.16 4.82
C THR A 288 21.57 -24.33 5.94
N VAL A 289 22.33 -23.37 6.48
CA VAL A 289 21.81 -22.29 7.32
C VAL A 289 21.35 -21.14 6.44
N ASP A 290 22.24 -20.66 5.57
CA ASP A 290 21.98 -19.60 4.60
C ASP A 290 22.85 -19.80 3.35
N ALA A 291 22.48 -19.18 2.24
CA ALA A 291 23.24 -19.25 0.99
C ALA A 291 23.13 -17.97 0.17
N ILE A 292 24.19 -17.68 -0.59
CA ILE A 292 24.25 -16.54 -1.50
C ILE A 292 24.99 -16.91 -2.78
N TYR A 293 24.58 -16.34 -3.90
CA TYR A 293 25.23 -16.50 -5.19
C TYR A 293 26.04 -15.26 -5.56
N SER A 294 27.22 -15.49 -6.14
CA SER A 294 28.06 -14.44 -6.70
C SER A 294 28.09 -14.51 -8.22
N ASP A 295 27.56 -13.49 -8.88
CA ASP A 295 27.45 -13.39 -10.35
C ASP A 295 28.83 -13.41 -11.02
N SER A 296 29.73 -12.57 -10.53
CA SER A 296 31.06 -12.35 -11.09
C SER A 296 31.98 -13.56 -10.95
N LEU A 297 31.82 -14.31 -9.85
CA LEU A 297 32.61 -15.51 -9.56
C LEU A 297 31.95 -16.77 -10.11
N ASN A 298 30.64 -16.73 -10.37
CA ASN A 298 29.81 -17.90 -10.67
C ASN A 298 29.93 -18.99 -9.60
N VAL A 299 29.79 -18.58 -8.35
CA VAL A 299 29.98 -19.40 -7.15
C VAL A 299 28.76 -19.28 -6.24
N ILE A 300 28.28 -20.41 -5.70
CA ILE A 300 27.31 -20.43 -4.60
C ILE A 300 28.06 -20.63 -3.30
N ALA A 301 27.93 -19.69 -2.37
CA ALA A 301 28.42 -19.83 -1.01
C ALA A 301 27.28 -20.31 -0.10
N VAL A 302 27.53 -21.37 0.67
CA VAL A 302 26.60 -21.95 1.62
C VAL A 302 27.23 -21.96 3.00
N VAL A 303 26.58 -21.36 4.00
CA VAL A 303 27.02 -21.46 5.39
C VAL A 303 26.26 -22.56 6.13
N SER A 304 26.96 -23.23 7.03
CA SER A 304 26.48 -24.42 7.73
C SER A 304 26.96 -24.43 9.17
N ASP A 305 26.14 -24.98 10.06
CA ASP A 305 26.45 -25.25 11.46
C ASP A 305 26.53 -26.76 11.76
N SER A 306 26.29 -27.63 10.77
CA SER A 306 26.26 -29.08 10.92
C SER A 306 26.81 -29.79 9.68
N PRO A 307 27.83 -30.65 9.83
CA PRO A 307 28.35 -31.21 11.09
C PRO A 307 29.30 -30.28 11.85
N LYS A 308 29.70 -29.15 11.25
CA LYS A 308 30.56 -28.15 11.84
C LYS A 308 30.23 -26.77 11.28
N ASN A 309 30.73 -25.75 11.96
CA ASN A 309 30.66 -24.37 11.47
C ASN A 309 31.62 -24.19 10.29
N ALA A 310 31.09 -24.00 9.09
CA ALA A 310 31.87 -23.82 7.88
C ALA A 310 31.11 -23.01 6.84
N ILE A 311 31.87 -22.42 5.90
CA ILE A 311 31.37 -21.92 4.63
C ILE A 311 31.87 -22.80 3.50
N TYR A 312 30.96 -23.13 2.60
CA TYR A 312 31.16 -24.01 1.46
C TYR A 312 30.99 -23.21 0.18
N PHE A 313 32.03 -23.15 -0.65
CA PHE A 313 31.99 -22.53 -1.95
C PHE A 313 31.85 -23.58 -3.03
N TYR A 314 30.73 -23.57 -3.73
CA TYR A 314 30.43 -24.40 -4.89
C TYR A 314 30.71 -23.62 -6.16
N SER A 315 31.84 -23.88 -6.80
CA SER A 315 32.20 -23.23 -8.06
C SER A 315 31.50 -23.91 -9.23
N LEU A 316 30.64 -23.17 -9.92
CA LEU A 316 29.90 -23.67 -11.07
C LEU A 316 30.73 -23.70 -12.36
N ASN A 317 31.95 -23.14 -12.33
CA ASN A 317 32.87 -23.11 -13.46
C ASN A 317 33.63 -24.42 -13.65
N ASP A 318 34.01 -25.06 -12.56
CA ASP A 318 34.86 -26.26 -12.52
C ASP A 318 34.21 -27.43 -11.76
N ALA A 319 32.98 -27.24 -11.26
CA ALA A 319 32.28 -28.21 -10.42
C ALA A 319 33.14 -28.70 -9.23
N THR A 320 33.92 -27.81 -8.60
CA THR A 320 34.66 -28.11 -7.38
C THR A 320 34.03 -27.43 -6.16
N ALA A 321 33.99 -28.14 -5.04
CA ALA A 321 33.56 -27.60 -3.76
C ALA A 321 34.76 -27.33 -2.84
N TYR A 322 34.74 -26.18 -2.18
CA TYR A 322 35.79 -25.75 -1.25
C TYR A 322 35.18 -25.47 0.13
N GLU A 323 35.84 -25.96 1.17
CA GLU A 323 35.40 -25.80 2.56
C GLU A 323 36.38 -24.89 3.30
N ILE A 324 35.84 -23.91 4.02
CA ILE A 324 36.59 -23.05 4.93
C ILE A 324 35.91 -23.09 6.30
N ASP A 325 36.69 -23.45 7.33
CA ASP A 325 36.18 -23.53 8.71
C ASP A 325 35.83 -22.14 9.25
N LEU A 326 34.67 -22.06 9.92
CA LEU A 326 34.22 -20.86 10.63
C LEU A 326 34.40 -21.06 12.13
N HIS A 327 34.87 -20.02 12.82
CA HIS A 327 35.15 -20.10 14.26
C HIS A 327 33.89 -20.11 15.13
N ARG A 328 32.76 -19.62 14.60
CA ARG A 328 31.47 -19.53 15.29
C ARG A 328 30.35 -20.03 14.39
N SER A 329 29.22 -20.36 15.00
CA SER A 329 28.00 -20.72 14.26
C SER A 329 27.63 -19.59 13.32
N PRO A 330 27.47 -19.83 12.01
CA PRO A 330 26.98 -18.81 11.11
C PRO A 330 25.48 -18.55 11.33
N SER A 331 25.04 -17.32 11.12
CA SER A 331 23.62 -16.95 11.13
C SER A 331 23.11 -16.50 9.76
N ALA A 332 23.94 -15.81 8.97
CA ALA A 332 23.60 -15.31 7.64
C ALA A 332 24.87 -15.11 6.79
N VAL A 333 24.74 -15.05 5.47
CA VAL A 333 25.83 -14.79 4.53
C VAL A 333 25.41 -13.79 3.46
N THR A 334 26.29 -12.84 3.15
CA THR A 334 26.10 -11.87 2.08
C THR A 334 27.36 -11.75 1.24
N VAL A 335 27.23 -11.23 0.01
CA VAL A 335 28.34 -11.00 -0.90
C VAL A 335 28.15 -9.66 -1.62
N ASP A 336 29.25 -8.97 -1.88
CA ASP A 336 29.22 -7.81 -2.76
C ASP A 336 29.10 -8.24 -4.23
N ASN A 337 27.88 -8.20 -4.75
CA ASN A 337 27.59 -8.39 -6.17
C ASN A 337 27.61 -7.08 -6.97
N ILE A 338 27.86 -5.92 -6.33
CA ILE A 338 27.63 -4.61 -6.97
C ILE A 338 28.93 -3.88 -7.24
N SER A 339 29.80 -3.73 -6.24
CA SER A 339 31.06 -3.00 -6.38
C SER A 339 32.19 -3.87 -6.96
N GLY A 340 31.94 -5.17 -7.11
CA GLY A 340 32.83 -6.13 -7.76
C GLY A 340 34.01 -6.56 -6.89
N THR A 341 33.99 -6.25 -5.59
CA THR A 341 34.98 -6.80 -4.64
C THR A 341 34.78 -8.30 -4.47
N ASN A 342 33.53 -8.78 -4.62
CA ASN A 342 33.12 -10.16 -4.41
C ASN A 342 33.52 -10.69 -3.03
N ARG A 343 33.59 -9.76 -2.06
CA ARG A 343 33.89 -10.07 -0.67
C ARG A 343 32.66 -10.71 -0.05
N PHE A 344 32.83 -11.92 0.48
CA PHE A 344 31.78 -12.59 1.25
C PHE A 344 31.89 -12.18 2.71
N VAL A 345 30.75 -12.03 3.37
CA VAL A 345 30.68 -11.73 4.79
C VAL A 345 29.70 -12.69 5.44
N VAL A 346 30.14 -13.33 6.53
CA VAL A 346 29.34 -14.26 7.32
C VAL A 346 29.05 -13.62 8.68
N GLY A 347 27.77 -13.56 9.05
CA GLY A 347 27.32 -13.12 10.36
C GLY A 347 27.40 -14.24 11.40
N HIS A 348 27.71 -13.86 12.64
CA HIS A 348 27.73 -14.73 13.80
C HIS A 348 27.24 -13.99 15.05
N ASP A 349 27.18 -14.70 16.17
CA ASP A 349 27.06 -14.09 17.49
C ASP A 349 28.29 -13.22 17.80
N ALA A 350 28.09 -11.90 17.92
CA ALA A 350 29.10 -10.87 18.24
C ALA A 350 30.35 -10.85 17.34
N MET A 351 30.25 -11.35 16.10
CA MET A 351 31.36 -11.38 15.15
C MET A 351 30.86 -11.44 13.70
N ILE A 352 31.59 -10.79 12.78
CA ILE A 352 31.54 -11.12 11.36
C ILE A 352 32.85 -11.78 10.93
N THR A 353 32.75 -12.72 9.98
CA THR A 353 33.91 -13.27 9.24
C THR A 353 33.86 -12.73 7.82
N THR A 354 34.92 -12.08 7.36
CA THR A 354 35.06 -11.61 5.97
C THR A 354 35.95 -12.55 5.19
N LEU A 355 35.58 -12.87 3.95
CA LEU A 355 36.32 -13.74 3.06
C LEU A 355 36.59 -13.05 1.73
N GLU A 356 37.87 -12.80 1.46
CA GLU A 356 38.36 -12.30 0.17
C GLU A 356 38.59 -13.50 -0.75
N TYR A 357 37.54 -13.88 -1.47
CA TYR A 357 37.54 -15.12 -2.23
C TYR A 357 38.61 -15.09 -3.32
N ASN A 358 39.52 -16.06 -3.26
CA ASN A 358 40.58 -16.20 -4.25
C ASN A 358 40.14 -17.18 -5.35
N ALA A 359 39.57 -16.65 -6.44
CA ALA A 359 39.06 -17.48 -7.55
C ALA A 359 40.12 -18.38 -8.22
N SER A 360 41.41 -18.02 -8.12
CA SER A 360 42.50 -18.85 -8.70
C SER A 360 42.99 -19.94 -7.76
N SER A 361 42.79 -19.77 -6.45
CA SER A 361 43.10 -20.76 -5.42
C SER A 361 42.13 -20.60 -4.25
N PRO A 362 40.90 -21.13 -4.36
CA PRO A 362 39.85 -20.87 -3.37
C PRO A 362 40.21 -21.32 -1.95
N ILE A 363 41.10 -22.32 -1.81
CA ILE A 363 41.64 -22.77 -0.53
C ILE A 363 42.53 -21.72 0.17
N ASP A 364 43.14 -20.81 -0.61
CA ASP A 364 43.98 -19.70 -0.12
C ASP A 364 43.17 -18.40 0.04
N THR A 365 41.84 -18.49 0.12
CA THR A 365 40.96 -17.36 0.44
C THR A 365 41.38 -16.71 1.75
N GLN A 366 41.50 -15.38 1.76
CA GLN A 366 41.90 -14.67 2.96
C GLN A 366 40.69 -14.50 3.88
N VAL A 367 40.88 -14.83 5.16
CA VAL A 367 39.84 -14.80 6.18
C VAL A 367 40.24 -13.85 7.29
N SER A 368 39.35 -12.93 7.65
CA SER A 368 39.50 -12.05 8.81
C SER A 368 38.22 -11.95 9.62
N ASN A 369 38.35 -11.65 10.91
CA ASN A 369 37.22 -11.51 11.82
C ASN A 369 37.16 -10.08 12.36
N ILE A 370 35.94 -9.53 12.45
CA ILE A 370 35.67 -8.26 13.11
C ILE A 370 34.65 -8.52 14.22
N TYR A 371 34.97 -8.08 15.44
CA TYR A 371 34.11 -8.26 16.61
C TYR A 371 33.24 -7.03 16.83
N HIS A 372 32.00 -7.25 17.27
CA HIS A 372 31.02 -6.20 17.51
C HIS A 372 30.11 -6.59 18.70
N SER A 373 29.10 -5.78 19.01
CA SER A 373 28.40 -5.87 20.31
C SER A 373 27.09 -6.66 20.34
N HIS A 374 26.56 -7.14 19.21
CA HIS A 374 25.29 -7.87 19.19
C HIS A 374 25.35 -9.20 18.44
N ASP A 375 24.35 -10.06 18.62
CA ASP A 375 24.26 -11.34 17.90
C ASP A 375 23.52 -11.15 16.59
N ILE A 376 24.17 -11.38 15.44
CA ILE A 376 23.62 -11.05 14.12
C ILE A 376 22.45 -11.97 13.77
N PHE A 377 21.31 -11.35 13.42
CA PHE A 377 20.24 -12.03 12.72
C PHE A 377 20.46 -12.03 11.21
N ASP A 378 20.66 -10.83 10.65
CA ASP A 378 20.83 -10.63 9.21
C ASP A 378 21.83 -9.50 8.92
N LEU A 379 22.42 -9.53 7.73
CA LEU A 379 23.41 -8.55 7.29
C LEU A 379 23.36 -8.32 5.78
N THR A 380 23.81 -7.13 5.36
CA THR A 380 24.03 -6.80 3.96
C THR A 380 25.31 -6.01 3.77
N THR A 381 25.87 -6.01 2.56
CA THR A 381 27.18 -5.40 2.25
C THR A 381 27.18 -4.70 0.90
N ASN A 382 28.00 -3.66 0.78
CA ASN A 382 28.39 -3.08 -0.51
C ASN A 382 29.87 -3.36 -0.86
N GLY A 383 30.52 -4.27 -0.13
CA GLY A 383 31.93 -4.62 -0.30
C GLY A 383 32.88 -3.82 0.59
N ASN A 384 32.53 -2.59 0.96
CA ASN A 384 33.35 -1.72 1.83
C ASN A 384 32.77 -1.60 3.24
N TYR A 385 31.45 -1.62 3.36
CA TYR A 385 30.71 -1.54 4.61
C TYR A 385 29.76 -2.72 4.74
N VAL A 386 29.53 -3.13 5.98
CA VAL A 386 28.51 -4.11 6.36
C VAL A 386 27.54 -3.45 7.31
N TRP A 387 26.26 -3.69 7.07
CA TRP A 387 25.18 -3.30 7.97
C TRP A 387 24.57 -4.55 8.57
N THR A 388 24.36 -4.56 9.89
CA THR A 388 23.84 -5.75 10.58
C THR A 388 22.75 -5.36 11.58
N LEU A 389 21.76 -6.24 11.71
CA LEU A 389 20.69 -6.14 12.70
C LEU A 389 20.70 -7.37 13.62
N PRO A 390 20.34 -7.19 14.91
CA PRO A 390 20.47 -8.26 15.88
C PRO A 390 19.29 -9.23 15.91
N LYS A 391 19.55 -10.40 16.48
CA LYS A 391 18.60 -11.50 16.73
C LYS A 391 17.69 -11.27 17.92
N THR A 392 18.10 -10.43 18.85
CA THR A 392 17.39 -10.18 20.11
C THR A 392 17.34 -8.69 20.45
N ASP A 393 16.36 -8.32 21.29
CA ASP A 393 16.09 -7.00 21.87
C ASP A 393 15.16 -6.11 21.02
N GLN A 394 14.63 -5.05 21.62
CA GLN A 394 13.71 -4.10 20.98
C GLN A 394 14.36 -2.73 20.87
N TRP A 395 14.01 -1.98 19.83
CA TRP A 395 14.58 -0.64 19.59
C TRP A 395 16.10 -0.72 19.44
N VAL A 396 16.51 -1.65 18.59
CA VAL A 396 17.90 -2.04 18.41
C VAL A 396 18.63 -1.09 17.46
N ASP A 397 19.95 -1.03 17.60
CA ASP A 397 20.79 -0.21 16.76
C ASP A 397 21.16 -0.94 15.47
N LEU A 398 21.23 -0.18 14.37
CA LEU A 398 21.93 -0.64 13.18
C LEU A 398 23.43 -0.57 13.43
N GLN A 399 24.15 -1.68 13.24
CA GLN A 399 25.61 -1.65 13.27
C GLN A 399 26.18 -1.46 11.89
N VAL A 400 26.98 -0.40 11.73
CA VAL A 400 27.74 -0.05 10.54
C VAL A 400 29.19 -0.47 10.78
N ILE A 401 29.71 -1.37 9.95
CA ILE A 401 31.06 -1.92 10.09
C ILE A 401 31.86 -1.55 8.85
N ASN A 402 32.95 -0.80 9.03
CA ASN A 402 33.89 -0.51 7.95
C ASN A 402 34.85 -1.70 7.81
N LEU A 403 34.84 -2.35 6.64
CA LEU A 403 35.59 -3.58 6.42
C LEU A 403 37.09 -3.37 6.21
N GLU A 404 37.53 -2.16 5.88
CA GLU A 404 38.96 -1.84 5.72
C GLU A 404 39.63 -1.60 7.08
N SER A 405 39.01 -0.79 7.93
CA SER A 405 39.57 -0.41 9.23
C SER A 405 39.16 -1.34 10.38
N GLY A 406 38.07 -2.10 10.20
CA GLY A 406 37.43 -2.88 11.25
C GLY A 406 36.69 -2.03 12.29
N SER A 407 36.43 -0.73 12.02
CA SER A 407 35.64 0.11 12.92
C SER A 407 34.18 -0.32 12.93
N VAL A 408 33.56 -0.22 14.10
CA VAL A 408 32.16 -0.56 14.32
C VAL A 408 31.47 0.65 14.94
N GLU A 409 30.39 1.10 14.32
CA GLU A 409 29.52 2.16 14.85
C GLU A 409 28.09 1.66 14.99
N SER A 410 27.43 2.08 16.07
CA SER A 410 25.99 1.88 16.24
C SER A 410 25.25 3.16 15.85
N LYS A 411 24.22 3.03 15.01
CA LYS A 411 23.27 4.12 14.75
C LYS A 411 21.99 3.85 15.54
N SER A 412 21.81 4.62 16.62
CA SER A 412 20.66 4.55 17.51
C SER A 412 19.49 5.41 17.02
N ASP A 413 18.32 5.24 17.63
CA ASP A 413 17.08 6.01 17.39
C ASP A 413 16.33 5.73 16.08
N TRP A 414 16.67 4.64 15.38
CA TRP A 414 16.01 4.27 14.11
C TRP A 414 14.80 3.39 14.31
N GLY A 415 14.64 2.83 15.52
CA GLY A 415 13.43 2.12 15.90
C GLY A 415 13.34 0.68 15.38
N TYR A 416 14.45 0.10 14.92
CA TYR A 416 14.48 -1.30 14.49
C TYR A 416 14.06 -2.26 15.60
N TYR A 417 13.45 -3.36 15.20
CA TYR A 417 13.14 -4.47 16.08
C TYR A 417 14.11 -5.64 15.86
N GLU A 418 14.25 -6.53 16.84
CA GLU A 418 14.97 -7.80 16.63
C GLU A 418 14.43 -8.57 15.42
N LYS A 419 15.31 -9.32 14.76
CA LYS A 419 14.97 -10.17 13.62
C LYS A 419 14.44 -9.44 12.39
N THR A 420 14.76 -8.16 12.26
CA THR A 420 14.53 -7.42 11.03
C THR A 420 15.43 -7.95 9.92
N VAL A 421 14.84 -8.30 8.77
CA VAL A 421 15.58 -8.74 7.57
C VAL A 421 16.13 -7.51 6.85
N LEU A 422 17.34 -7.59 6.31
CA LEU A 422 18.07 -6.46 5.72
C LEU A 422 18.67 -6.83 4.36
N LYS A 423 18.29 -6.12 3.30
CA LYS A 423 18.83 -6.38 1.95
C LYS A 423 19.18 -5.09 1.21
N ILE A 424 20.41 -5.01 0.71
CA ILE A 424 20.86 -3.94 -0.17
C ILE A 424 20.14 -4.01 -1.52
N SER A 425 19.74 -2.87 -2.07
CA SER A 425 19.17 -2.81 -3.41
C SER A 425 20.25 -3.12 -4.45
N PRO A 426 19.90 -3.72 -5.61
CA PRO A 426 20.85 -3.94 -6.71
C PRO A 426 21.54 -2.66 -7.21
N SER A 427 20.96 -1.48 -6.98
CA SER A 427 21.57 -0.18 -7.29
C SER A 427 22.65 0.28 -6.29
N SER A 428 22.77 -0.36 -5.12
CA SER A 428 23.66 0.01 -4.00
C SER A 428 23.48 1.44 -3.47
N GLN A 429 22.33 2.07 -3.75
CA GLN A 429 22.01 3.42 -3.25
C GLN A 429 21.15 3.38 -1.98
N ALA A 430 20.51 2.24 -1.71
CA ALA A 430 19.70 2.03 -0.53
C ALA A 430 19.85 0.58 -0.04
N PHE A 431 19.51 0.33 1.21
CA PHE A 431 19.02 -0.97 1.62
C PHE A 431 17.58 -0.84 2.09
N TYR A 432 16.88 -1.96 2.09
CA TYR A 432 15.54 -2.08 2.62
C TYR A 432 15.56 -3.03 3.81
N SER A 433 14.64 -2.80 4.73
CA SER A 433 14.47 -3.59 5.94
C SER A 433 13.02 -4.05 6.06
N LEU A 434 12.79 -5.23 6.63
CA LEU A 434 11.46 -5.77 6.90
C LEU A 434 11.39 -6.26 8.34
N ASP A 435 10.47 -5.68 9.12
CA ASP A 435 10.21 -6.14 10.48
C ASP A 435 9.45 -7.48 10.47
N THR A 436 9.97 -8.52 11.13
CA THR A 436 9.39 -9.88 11.09
C THR A 436 8.82 -10.36 12.43
N ASN A 437 9.04 -9.62 13.52
CA ASN A 437 8.66 -10.04 14.88
C ASN A 437 7.79 -9.01 15.62
N ILE A 438 7.15 -8.12 14.87
CA ILE A 438 6.17 -7.14 15.33
C ILE A 438 5.02 -7.05 14.32
N SER A 439 3.82 -6.73 14.80
CA SER A 439 2.63 -6.58 13.98
C SER A 439 2.05 -5.17 14.13
N PRO A 440 1.68 -4.50 13.03
CA PRO A 440 1.84 -4.97 11.64
C PRO A 440 3.30 -4.99 11.18
N GLU A 441 3.63 -5.90 10.26
CA GLU A 441 4.91 -5.95 9.57
C GLU A 441 5.02 -4.77 8.59
N ASP A 442 6.20 -4.20 8.43
CA ASP A 442 6.43 -3.11 7.48
C ASP A 442 7.78 -3.22 6.78
N VAL A 443 7.84 -2.70 5.55
CA VAL A 443 9.07 -2.52 4.78
C VAL A 443 9.50 -1.07 4.90
N ALA A 444 10.77 -0.84 5.23
CA ALA A 444 11.35 0.50 5.27
C ALA A 444 12.58 0.59 4.38
N LYS A 445 12.85 1.79 3.86
CA LYS A 445 14.04 2.10 3.06
C LYS A 445 15.00 2.96 3.84
N THR A 446 16.29 2.66 3.69
CA THR A 446 17.37 3.52 4.16
C THR A 446 18.29 3.89 3.01
N ASP A 447 18.47 5.20 2.79
CA ASP A 447 19.45 5.72 1.84
C ASP A 447 20.88 5.51 2.39
N ILE A 448 21.76 4.97 1.54
CA ILE A 448 23.19 4.71 1.84
C ILE A 448 24.11 5.44 0.86
N SER A 449 23.68 6.59 0.33
CA SER A 449 24.56 7.44 -0.49
C SER A 449 25.80 7.92 0.26
N ASP A 450 25.72 8.01 1.60
CA ASP A 450 26.84 8.00 2.53
C ASP A 450 26.84 6.65 3.31
N PRO A 451 27.64 5.66 2.88
CA PRO A 451 27.63 4.33 3.50
C PRO A 451 28.04 4.31 4.99
N GLU A 452 28.87 5.26 5.42
CA GLU A 452 29.31 5.39 6.81
C GLU A 452 28.21 6.00 7.70
N ASN A 453 27.35 6.83 7.11
CA ASN A 453 26.25 7.49 7.80
C ASN A 453 24.93 7.32 7.02
N PRO A 454 24.32 6.12 7.05
CA PRO A 454 23.04 5.92 6.38
C PRO A 454 21.96 6.83 6.94
N ALA A 455 20.98 7.17 6.10
CA ALA A 455 19.86 8.00 6.49
C ALA A 455 18.91 7.26 7.46
N ARG A 456 18.03 8.00 8.14
CA ARG A 456 16.98 7.38 8.94
C ARG A 456 16.03 6.57 8.03
N PRO A 457 15.55 5.39 8.45
CA PRO A 457 14.62 4.60 7.67
C PRO A 457 13.31 5.38 7.42
N VAL A 458 12.77 5.17 6.22
CA VAL A 458 11.47 5.70 5.80
C VAL A 458 10.55 4.51 5.54
N ASP A 459 9.43 4.47 6.25
CA ASP A 459 8.44 3.39 6.18
C ASP A 459 7.70 3.38 4.85
N SER A 460 7.15 2.22 4.48
CA SER A 460 6.26 2.11 3.34
C SER A 460 4.97 2.91 3.59
N PRO A 461 4.23 3.27 2.52
CA PRO A 461 2.90 3.87 2.68
C PRO A 461 1.85 2.92 3.32
N TYR A 462 2.20 1.66 3.62
CA TYR A 462 1.25 0.56 3.83
C TYR A 462 1.39 -0.17 5.17
N HIS A 463 1.66 0.56 6.25
CA HIS A 463 1.83 0.00 7.58
C HIS A 463 0.59 -0.78 8.07
N GLY A 464 0.56 -2.10 7.79
CA GLY A 464 -0.53 -3.03 8.10
C GLY A 464 -1.60 -3.22 7.02
N ASP A 465 -1.45 -2.62 5.84
CA ASP A 465 -2.43 -2.79 4.74
C ASP A 465 -2.23 -4.11 3.99
N TYR A 466 -1.00 -4.61 3.94
CA TYR A 466 -0.63 -5.86 3.30
C TYR A 466 0.15 -6.73 4.27
N SER A 467 -0.02 -8.05 4.16
CA SER A 467 0.84 -9.00 4.88
C SER A 467 2.13 -9.20 4.08
N PHE A 468 3.28 -8.96 4.71
CA PHE A 468 4.59 -9.11 4.09
C PHE A 468 5.31 -10.40 4.48
N CYS A 469 4.89 -11.09 5.55
CA CYS A 469 5.55 -12.27 6.10
C CYS A 469 7.01 -11.94 6.52
N ASP A 470 7.89 -12.94 6.60
CA ASP A 470 9.18 -12.85 7.30
C ASP A 470 10.40 -12.71 6.36
N ASN A 471 10.20 -12.42 5.07
CA ASN A 471 11.30 -12.23 4.11
C ASN A 471 10.88 -11.43 2.88
N PHE A 472 11.84 -10.92 2.12
CA PHE A 472 11.60 -10.28 0.83
C PHE A 472 12.80 -10.42 -0.11
N TRP A 473 12.63 -10.24 -1.41
CA TRP A 473 13.69 -10.31 -2.41
C TRP A 473 13.55 -9.17 -3.40
N PHE A 474 14.65 -8.71 -3.96
CA PHE A 474 14.60 -7.83 -5.12
C PHE A 474 14.45 -8.65 -6.39
N ASN A 475 13.80 -8.05 -7.38
CA ASN A 475 14.02 -8.46 -8.76
C ASN A 475 15.46 -8.08 -9.19
N HIS A 476 15.96 -8.66 -10.27
CA HIS A 476 17.37 -8.53 -10.66
C HIS A 476 17.79 -7.07 -10.90
N THR A 477 16.93 -6.27 -11.54
CA THR A 477 17.20 -4.84 -11.79
C THR A 477 16.97 -3.94 -10.60
N GLY A 478 16.43 -4.46 -9.49
CA GLY A 478 16.14 -3.69 -8.29
C GLY A 478 15.04 -2.65 -8.49
N THR A 479 14.07 -2.91 -9.39
CA THR A 479 12.86 -2.12 -9.66
C THR A 479 11.63 -2.61 -8.90
N PHE A 480 11.67 -3.83 -8.36
CA PHE A 480 10.62 -4.41 -7.54
C PHE A 480 11.18 -5.12 -6.30
N ILE A 481 10.38 -5.09 -5.22
CA ILE A 481 10.50 -5.96 -4.06
C ILE A 481 9.39 -7.00 -4.13
N TYR A 482 9.71 -8.27 -3.88
CA TYR A 482 8.77 -9.36 -3.67
C TYR A 482 8.84 -9.80 -2.22
N THR A 483 7.71 -9.80 -1.50
CA THR A 483 7.67 -10.27 -0.12
C THR A 483 7.36 -11.77 -0.05
N GLN A 484 7.62 -12.40 1.10
CA GLN A 484 7.36 -13.82 1.33
C GLN A 484 5.87 -14.18 1.22
N CYS A 485 4.99 -13.26 1.57
CA CYS A 485 3.55 -13.35 1.35
C CYS A 485 3.13 -13.09 -0.12
N GLY A 486 4.09 -12.83 -1.01
CA GLY A 486 3.87 -12.67 -2.45
C GLY A 486 3.58 -11.24 -2.90
N VAL A 487 3.56 -10.24 -2.01
CA VAL A 487 3.30 -8.85 -2.40
C VAL A 487 4.46 -8.32 -3.26
N ARG A 488 4.15 -7.64 -4.36
CA ARG A 488 5.13 -6.94 -5.19
C ARG A 488 5.02 -5.44 -4.93
N LEU A 489 6.12 -4.79 -4.55
CA LEU A 489 6.21 -3.34 -4.37
C LEU A 489 7.16 -2.74 -5.41
N ASN A 490 6.90 -1.51 -5.85
CA ASN A 490 7.85 -0.73 -6.64
C ASN A 490 9.03 -0.32 -5.78
N THR A 491 10.22 -0.24 -6.38
CA THR A 491 11.35 0.50 -5.82
C THR A 491 11.64 1.72 -6.68
N SER A 492 11.90 2.86 -6.04
CA SER A 492 12.12 4.10 -6.76
C SER A 492 13.02 5.04 -5.97
N SER A 493 13.71 5.94 -6.67
CA SER A 493 14.34 7.11 -6.05
C SER A 493 13.31 8.20 -5.70
N ASP A 494 12.12 8.17 -6.33
CA ASP A 494 11.00 9.06 -6.00
C ASP A 494 10.21 8.48 -4.81
N ALA A 495 10.26 9.16 -3.67
CA ALA A 495 9.60 8.74 -2.44
C ALA A 495 8.08 8.56 -2.58
N GLY A 496 7.41 9.25 -3.51
CA GLY A 496 5.97 9.10 -3.74
C GLY A 496 5.60 7.84 -4.54
N LEU A 497 6.59 7.21 -5.19
CA LEU A 497 6.42 5.99 -5.99
C LEU A 497 7.11 4.78 -5.36
N ASP A 498 8.04 5.02 -4.45
CA ASP A 498 8.81 3.98 -3.77
C ASP A 498 7.95 3.20 -2.78
N MET A 499 8.19 1.89 -2.69
CA MET A 499 7.42 0.94 -1.89
C MET A 499 5.91 0.95 -2.16
N THR A 500 5.47 1.49 -3.30
CA THR A 500 4.05 1.48 -3.70
C THR A 500 3.63 0.11 -4.24
N TYR A 501 2.37 -0.28 -4.04
CA TYR A 501 1.88 -1.60 -4.42
C TYR A 501 1.89 -1.76 -5.94
N ALA A 502 2.54 -2.82 -6.40
CA ALA A 502 2.76 -3.12 -7.81
C ALA A 502 2.16 -4.47 -8.23
N GLY A 503 1.36 -5.12 -7.39
CA GLY A 503 0.74 -6.42 -7.64
C GLY A 503 1.12 -7.47 -6.61
N LYS A 504 0.84 -8.74 -6.90
CA LYS A 504 1.22 -9.86 -6.05
C LYS A 504 1.36 -11.16 -6.83
N ILE A 505 2.21 -12.06 -6.37
CA ILE A 505 2.22 -13.47 -6.75
C ILE A 505 1.02 -14.15 -6.07
N THR A 506 0.19 -14.84 -6.84
CA THR A 506 -0.92 -15.62 -6.28
C THR A 506 -0.38 -16.90 -5.66
N LEU A 507 -0.45 -17.01 -4.34
CA LEU A 507 0.02 -18.17 -3.57
C LEU A 507 -1.15 -19.13 -3.28
N PRO A 508 -0.92 -20.45 -3.26
CA PRO A 508 -1.96 -21.44 -2.96
C PRO A 508 -2.56 -21.25 -1.56
N GLU A 509 -3.87 -21.34 -1.44
CA GLU A 509 -4.57 -21.31 -0.15
C GLU A 509 -4.29 -22.57 0.69
N LEU A 510 -4.27 -22.40 2.01
CA LEU A 510 -4.13 -23.45 3.00
C LEU A 510 -5.42 -23.60 3.80
N ASN A 511 -5.73 -24.85 4.21
CA ASN A 511 -6.94 -25.16 5.00
C ASN A 511 -6.85 -24.73 6.47
N SER A 512 -5.72 -24.19 6.90
CA SER A 512 -5.45 -23.75 8.26
C SER A 512 -4.55 -22.52 8.22
N TRP A 513 -4.57 -21.72 9.29
CA TRP A 513 -3.65 -20.59 9.48
C TRP A 513 -2.20 -20.99 9.12
N PRO A 514 -1.47 -20.21 8.30
CA PRO A 514 -1.76 -18.84 7.84
C PRO A 514 -2.71 -18.70 6.63
N TYR A 515 -3.48 -19.73 6.26
CA TYR A 515 -4.48 -19.74 5.16
C TYR A 515 -3.95 -19.49 3.75
N SER A 516 -2.68 -19.12 3.59
CA SER A 516 -1.96 -19.10 2.32
C SER A 516 -0.55 -19.67 2.51
N SER A 517 -0.05 -20.32 1.46
CA SER A 517 1.36 -20.71 1.39
C SER A 517 2.23 -19.47 1.36
N THR A 518 3.48 -19.61 1.79
CA THR A 518 4.49 -18.55 1.82
C THR A 518 5.66 -18.95 0.91
N ILE A 519 6.37 -17.97 0.38
CA ILE A 519 7.54 -18.20 -0.47
C ILE A 519 8.75 -18.53 0.41
N GLN A 520 9.48 -19.60 0.10
CA GLN A 520 10.71 -19.98 0.80
C GLN A 520 11.94 -19.25 0.24
N THR A 521 11.99 -19.09 -1.08
CA THR A 521 13.07 -18.42 -1.82
C THR A 521 12.54 -17.95 -3.16
N LEU A 522 13.08 -16.84 -3.65
CA LEU A 522 12.74 -16.26 -4.95
C LEU A 522 13.97 -15.65 -5.58
N ASP A 523 14.08 -15.77 -6.90
CA ASP A 523 15.03 -15.01 -7.70
C ASP A 523 14.50 -14.73 -9.12
N GLU A 524 14.98 -13.65 -9.73
CA GLU A 524 14.63 -13.26 -11.10
C GLU A 524 15.82 -13.49 -12.04
N SER A 525 15.54 -13.96 -13.26
CA SER A 525 16.58 -14.14 -14.28
C SER A 525 17.20 -12.81 -14.70
N HIS A 526 18.49 -12.83 -15.04
CA HIS A 526 19.22 -11.64 -15.52
C HIS A 526 18.60 -10.99 -16.75
N ASP A 527 17.91 -11.76 -17.59
CA ASP A 527 17.20 -11.24 -18.75
C ASP A 527 15.82 -10.65 -18.42
N THR A 528 15.43 -10.63 -17.14
CA THR A 528 14.17 -10.10 -16.60
C THR A 528 12.91 -10.77 -17.16
N THR A 529 13.04 -11.99 -17.69
CA THR A 529 11.91 -12.69 -18.30
C THR A 529 11.24 -13.68 -17.36
N LYS A 530 11.96 -14.21 -16.37
CA LYS A 530 11.50 -15.29 -15.49
C LYS A 530 11.73 -14.98 -14.02
N ILE A 531 10.81 -15.43 -13.18
CA ILE A 531 10.96 -15.45 -11.72
C ILE A 531 10.83 -16.89 -11.27
N ALA A 532 11.83 -17.43 -10.59
CA ALA A 532 11.77 -18.73 -9.96
C ALA A 532 11.47 -18.56 -8.47
N TYR A 533 10.57 -19.36 -7.93
CA TYR A 533 10.33 -19.40 -6.50
C TYR A 533 9.95 -20.80 -6.02
N SER A 534 10.18 -21.08 -4.75
CA SER A 534 9.62 -22.26 -4.08
C SER A 534 8.74 -21.83 -2.91
N LEU A 535 7.84 -22.72 -2.50
CA LEU A 535 6.97 -22.50 -1.35
C LEU A 535 7.60 -23.11 -0.09
N GLU A 536 7.33 -22.51 1.07
CA GLU A 536 7.62 -23.12 2.35
C GLU A 536 6.87 -24.44 2.52
N GLY A 537 7.45 -25.33 3.31
CA GLY A 537 7.00 -26.70 3.47
C GLY A 537 7.83 -27.70 2.65
N GLN A 538 7.50 -28.99 2.76
CA GLN A 538 8.26 -30.07 2.12
C GLN A 538 7.82 -30.35 0.68
N SER A 539 7.68 -29.29 -0.12
CA SER A 539 7.46 -29.43 -1.56
C SER A 539 8.80 -29.65 -2.26
N ASN A 540 8.92 -30.65 -3.13
CA ASN A 540 10.10 -30.83 -3.98
C ASN A 540 9.98 -30.05 -5.29
N LYS A 541 9.39 -28.85 -5.28
CA LYS A 541 9.06 -28.10 -6.49
C LYS A 541 9.59 -26.68 -6.45
N VAL A 542 10.01 -26.22 -7.63
CA VAL A 542 10.25 -24.80 -7.94
C VAL A 542 9.26 -24.41 -9.04
N LEU A 543 8.57 -23.30 -8.85
CA LEU A 543 7.67 -22.72 -9.83
C LEU A 543 8.38 -21.59 -10.55
N VAL A 544 8.18 -21.48 -11.86
CA VAL A 544 8.76 -20.41 -12.67
C VAL A 544 7.63 -19.62 -13.29
N LEU A 545 7.61 -18.31 -13.03
CA LEU A 545 6.66 -17.35 -13.57
C LEU A 545 7.33 -16.54 -14.68
N THR A 546 6.54 -15.97 -15.57
CA THR A 546 6.96 -14.80 -16.37
C THR A 546 7.11 -13.59 -15.46
N SER A 547 8.19 -12.82 -15.57
CA SER A 547 8.44 -11.71 -14.63
C SER A 547 7.41 -10.58 -14.75
N ASN A 548 7.09 -10.18 -15.99
CA ASN A 548 6.21 -9.03 -16.25
C ASN A 548 4.79 -9.23 -15.71
N HIS A 549 4.20 -10.40 -15.95
CA HIS A 549 2.78 -10.68 -15.67
C HIS A 549 2.56 -11.66 -14.51
N LEU A 550 3.64 -12.24 -13.96
CA LEU A 550 3.58 -13.25 -12.89
C LEU A 550 2.76 -14.50 -13.27
N ASN A 551 2.64 -14.80 -14.57
CA ASN A 551 1.95 -15.99 -15.05
C ASN A 551 2.84 -17.21 -14.92
N LEU A 552 2.30 -18.32 -14.41
CA LEU A 552 3.02 -19.60 -14.31
C LEU A 552 3.46 -20.06 -15.71
N SER A 553 4.77 -20.15 -15.91
CA SER A 553 5.40 -20.61 -17.14
C SER A 553 5.84 -22.07 -17.04
N GLU A 554 6.35 -22.49 -15.88
CA GLU A 554 6.95 -23.81 -15.71
C GLU A 554 6.86 -24.28 -14.25
N THR A 555 6.85 -25.60 -14.03
CA THR A 555 6.98 -26.23 -12.72
C THR A 555 8.06 -27.29 -12.77
N ILE A 556 9.13 -27.07 -12.01
CA ILE A 556 10.30 -27.94 -11.93
C ILE A 556 10.13 -28.84 -10.71
N THR A 557 10.21 -30.15 -10.89
CA THR A 557 10.16 -31.13 -9.79
C THR A 557 11.56 -31.66 -9.53
N LEU A 558 12.07 -31.47 -8.33
CA LEU A 558 13.40 -31.91 -7.92
C LEU A 558 13.42 -33.43 -7.73
N PRO A 559 14.48 -34.12 -8.21
CA PRO A 559 14.67 -35.53 -7.95
C PRO A 559 14.91 -35.78 -6.46
N ASN A 560 14.42 -36.91 -5.96
CA ASN A 560 14.73 -37.34 -4.59
C ASN A 560 16.21 -37.67 -4.43
N THR A 561 16.77 -37.34 -3.27
CA THR A 561 18.17 -37.63 -2.94
C THR A 561 18.26 -38.96 -2.22
N THR A 562 19.15 -39.84 -2.67
CA THR A 562 19.42 -41.12 -2.00
C THR A 562 20.60 -40.96 -1.04
N ILE A 563 20.37 -41.28 0.24
CA ILE A 563 21.36 -41.22 1.31
C ILE A 563 21.50 -42.63 1.89
N GLY A 564 22.63 -43.28 1.62
CA GLY A 564 22.79 -44.70 1.94
C GLY A 564 21.80 -45.56 1.15
N ASN A 565 20.96 -46.32 1.83
CA ASN A 565 19.96 -47.21 1.22
C ASN A 565 18.53 -46.63 1.24
N SER A 566 18.39 -45.32 1.46
CA SER A 566 17.09 -44.69 1.63
C SER A 566 16.98 -43.43 0.77
N THR A 567 15.80 -43.21 0.22
CA THR A 567 15.50 -42.13 -0.73
C THR A 567 14.61 -41.10 -0.04
N TYR A 568 14.98 -39.83 -0.14
CA TYR A 568 14.38 -38.73 0.61
C TYR A 568 13.97 -37.60 -0.31
N THR A 569 12.88 -36.93 0.05
CA THR A 569 12.39 -35.75 -0.65
C THR A 569 13.44 -34.64 -0.58
N THR A 570 13.86 -34.17 -1.74
CA THR A 570 14.77 -33.02 -1.88
C THR A 570 13.93 -31.74 -1.87
N VAL A 571 14.16 -30.87 -0.90
CA VAL A 571 13.40 -29.62 -0.69
C VAL A 571 14.28 -28.43 -1.07
N PRO A 572 13.86 -27.57 -2.02
CA PRO A 572 14.62 -26.38 -2.38
C PRO A 572 14.67 -25.41 -1.20
N LYS A 573 15.85 -24.83 -0.95
CA LYS A 573 16.11 -23.85 0.10
C LYS A 573 16.45 -22.48 -0.46
N PHE A 574 17.26 -22.45 -1.51
CA PHE A 574 17.60 -21.23 -2.22
C PHE A 574 17.54 -21.47 -3.72
N VAL A 575 17.10 -20.48 -4.48
CA VAL A 575 17.15 -20.46 -5.93
C VAL A 575 17.96 -19.25 -6.37
N PHE A 576 18.81 -19.45 -7.38
CA PHE A 576 19.66 -18.41 -7.96
C PHE A 576 19.70 -18.57 -9.47
N TYR A 577 19.29 -17.56 -10.22
CA TYR A 577 19.64 -17.49 -11.62
C TYR A 577 21.12 -17.14 -11.74
N GLY A 578 21.86 -17.95 -12.49
CA GLY A 578 23.23 -17.66 -12.84
C GLY A 578 23.30 -16.61 -13.95
N ALA A 579 24.44 -15.92 -14.05
CA ALA A 579 24.71 -15.00 -15.15
C ALA A 579 24.68 -15.68 -16.54
N ASP A 580 24.76 -17.01 -16.58
CA ASP A 580 24.58 -17.84 -17.78
C ASP A 580 23.11 -18.14 -18.12
N GLY A 581 22.17 -17.61 -17.33
CA GLY A 581 20.72 -17.77 -17.48
C GLY A 581 20.16 -19.08 -16.92
N LYS A 582 21.01 -19.95 -16.35
CA LYS A 582 20.57 -21.21 -15.76
C LYS A 582 20.04 -21.02 -14.35
N LEU A 583 19.09 -21.86 -13.96
CA LEU A 583 18.54 -21.82 -12.61
C LEU A 583 19.30 -22.81 -11.71
N ASN A 584 20.02 -22.28 -10.73
CA ASN A 584 20.71 -23.05 -9.72
C ASN A 584 19.87 -23.14 -8.45
N ILE A 585 19.80 -24.33 -7.86
CA ILE A 585 18.93 -24.62 -6.73
C ILE A 585 19.75 -25.28 -5.63
N VAL A 586 19.89 -24.60 -4.49
CA VAL A 586 20.42 -25.19 -3.26
C VAL A 586 19.26 -25.93 -2.60
N ALA A 587 19.40 -27.24 -2.42
CA ALA A 587 18.33 -28.06 -1.88
C ALA A 587 18.83 -28.99 -0.78
N ASN A 588 17.94 -29.29 0.17
CA ASN A 588 18.23 -30.14 1.31
C ASN A 588 17.41 -31.43 1.28
N ALA A 589 18.04 -32.53 1.68
CA ALA A 589 17.38 -33.78 2.02
C ALA A 589 17.71 -34.16 3.46
N THR A 590 16.69 -34.39 4.29
CA THR A 590 16.85 -34.62 5.75
C THR A 590 16.38 -36.02 6.15
N VAL A 591 17.21 -36.69 6.95
CA VAL A 591 17.11 -38.10 7.33
C VAL A 591 17.49 -38.29 8.78
N ASN A 592 16.55 -38.72 9.64
CA ASN A 592 16.87 -39.02 11.05
C ASN A 592 17.66 -37.87 11.74
N GLY A 593 17.35 -36.62 11.40
CA GLY A 593 18.05 -35.42 11.90
C GLY A 593 19.35 -35.04 11.18
N ILE A 594 19.79 -35.82 10.19
CA ILE A 594 20.95 -35.51 9.33
C ILE A 594 20.45 -34.86 8.05
N THR A 595 20.88 -33.64 7.78
CA THR A 595 20.58 -32.92 6.53
C THR A 595 21.76 -33.02 5.57
N ARG A 596 21.48 -33.19 4.28
CA ARG A 596 22.46 -33.06 3.20
C ARG A 596 22.03 -32.00 2.20
N THR A 597 22.94 -31.10 1.90
CA THR A 597 22.83 -30.11 0.84
C THR A 597 23.30 -30.67 -0.50
N SER A 598 22.55 -30.37 -1.55
CA SER A 598 22.87 -30.65 -2.95
C SER A 598 22.61 -29.39 -3.78
N ILE A 599 23.39 -29.19 -4.84
CA ILE A 599 23.14 -28.14 -5.82
C ILE A 599 22.59 -28.80 -7.09
N LEU A 600 21.45 -28.31 -7.57
CA LEU A 600 20.84 -28.74 -8.82
C LEU A 600 20.86 -27.58 -9.82
N GLN A 601 20.93 -27.90 -11.10
CA GLN A 601 20.87 -26.93 -12.18
C GLN A 601 19.84 -27.34 -13.22
N HIS A 602 19.07 -26.35 -13.66
CA HIS A 602 18.05 -26.43 -14.71
C HIS A 602 18.39 -25.50 -15.86
#